data_AF-A0A7V5C794-F1
#
_entry.id   AF-A0A7V5C794-F1
#
_cell.length_a   1.000
_cell.length_b   1.000
_cell.length_c   1.000
_cell.angle_alpha   90.00
_cell.angle_beta   90.00
_cell.angle_gamma   90.00
#
_symmetry.space_group_name_H-M   'P 1'
#
loop_
_entity.id
_entity.type
_entity.pdbx_description
1 polymer ?
#
loop_
_entity_poly.entity_id
_entity_poly.type
_entity_poly.pdbx_seq_one_letter_code
_entity_poly.pdbx_strand_id
1 'polypeptide(L)'
;MSQCTFCAISNTLAMYRWSHAVMYMGNEKTVDSHPVHSIGTDWGTIHDFLYDDHYDWITFLRVENRDDESAERAGNNAEGFIGASFEYPGWGEFESTFSSDNNLYCAELVYKSWISEGTDLRLFGEIYSPFPWIRPNDIYVSFLTRVLKEIAPMPHSRP
;
A
#
# COMPACT_ATOMS: atom_id res chain seq x y z
N MET A 1 -15.38 17.53 3.47
CA MET A 1 -15.05 16.76 2.25
C MET A 1 -13.96 15.79 2.66
N SER A 2 -14.33 14.54 2.93
CA SER A 2 -13.36 13.47 3.24
C SER A 2 -12.75 12.96 1.93
N GLN A 3 -11.45 12.68 1.90
CA GLN A 3 -10.70 12.31 0.67
C GLN A 3 -9.75 11.12 0.90
N CYS A 4 -10.14 10.13 1.71
CA CYS A 4 -9.45 8.84 1.76
C CYS A 4 -9.81 8.04 0.51
N THR A 5 -8.86 7.63 -0.33
CA THR A 5 -9.22 6.83 -1.53
C THR A 5 -8.09 6.05 -2.23
N PHE A 6 -6.83 6.48 -2.15
CA PHE A 6 -5.82 6.03 -3.12
C PHE A 6 -4.73 5.15 -2.52
N CYS A 7 -4.28 4.16 -3.28
CA CYS A 7 -3.04 3.42 -3.02
C CYS A 7 -1.93 4.07 -3.85
N ALA A 8 -0.88 4.58 -3.21
CA ALA A 8 0.32 5.04 -3.92
C ALA A 8 1.36 3.92 -3.89
N ILE A 9 1.82 3.53 -5.09
CA ILE A 9 2.72 2.40 -5.29
C ILE A 9 3.98 2.88 -6.00
N SER A 10 5.15 2.37 -5.62
CA SER A 10 6.46 2.77 -6.17
C SER A 10 7.28 1.61 -6.72
N ASN A 11 8.19 1.87 -7.67
CA ASN A 11 9.07 0.88 -8.31
C ASN A 11 10.56 1.16 -8.02
N THR A 12 11.38 0.11 -8.04
CA THR A 12 12.84 0.14 -7.87
C THR A 12 13.55 -0.43 -9.12
N LEU A 13 14.53 0.29 -9.67
CA LEU A 13 15.22 0.04 -10.95
C LEU A 13 15.80 -1.37 -11.16
N ALA A 14 16.00 -2.15 -10.09
CA ALA A 14 16.52 -3.51 -10.16
C ALA A 14 15.51 -4.56 -10.67
N MET A 15 14.21 -4.30 -10.56
CA MET A 15 13.14 -5.17 -11.05
C MET A 15 11.96 -4.32 -11.52
N TYR A 16 11.36 -4.60 -12.67
CA TYR A 16 10.09 -3.98 -13.10
C TYR A 16 8.92 -4.47 -12.22
N ARG A 17 8.91 -4.05 -10.96
CA ARG A 17 8.05 -4.53 -9.89
C ARG A 17 7.86 -3.43 -8.85
N TRP A 18 6.59 -3.14 -8.65
CA TRP A 18 6.08 -2.39 -7.52
C TRP A 18 6.59 -2.97 -6.18
N SER A 19 7.31 -2.15 -5.41
CA SER A 19 8.07 -2.53 -4.21
C SER A 19 7.52 -1.98 -2.90
N HIS A 20 6.78 -0.86 -2.92
CA HIS A 20 6.13 -0.28 -1.73
C HIS A 20 4.69 0.15 -2.03
N ALA A 21 3.84 0.24 -1.01
CA ALA A 21 2.41 0.60 -1.14
C ALA A 21 1.87 1.29 0.13
N VAL A 22 1.19 2.43 -0.02
CA VAL A 22 0.63 3.21 1.12
C VAL A 22 -0.82 3.62 0.90
N MET A 23 -1.57 3.79 1.99
CA MET A 23 -2.94 4.32 1.97
C MET A 23 -2.93 5.85 2.04
N TYR A 24 -3.35 6.54 0.98
CA TYR A 24 -3.49 7.99 0.96
C TYR A 24 -4.86 8.44 1.47
N MET A 25 -4.82 9.29 2.49
CA MET A 25 -5.95 9.67 3.34
C MET A 25 -6.54 11.06 3.01
N GLY A 26 -6.02 11.70 1.96
CA GLY A 26 -6.33 13.10 1.66
C GLY A 26 -5.48 14.06 2.50
N ASN A 27 -5.56 15.36 2.16
CA ASN A 27 -4.85 16.43 2.88
C ASN A 27 -3.36 16.14 3.12
N GLU A 28 -2.67 15.61 2.11
CA GLU A 28 -1.25 15.23 2.15
C GLU A 28 -0.88 14.10 3.12
N LYS A 29 -1.84 13.45 3.80
CA LYS A 29 -1.56 12.35 4.74
C LYS A 29 -1.54 10.98 4.08
N THR A 30 -0.70 10.10 4.63
CA THR A 30 -0.67 8.66 4.32
C THR A 30 -0.69 7.83 5.61
N VAL A 31 -1.20 6.61 5.54
CA VAL A 31 -0.83 5.54 6.48
C VAL A 31 0.13 4.61 5.72
N ASP A 32 1.31 4.41 6.30
CA ASP A 32 2.39 3.59 5.74
C ASP A 32 2.80 2.52 6.76
N SER A 33 3.24 1.37 6.27
CA SER A 33 3.92 0.33 7.04
C SER A 33 5.30 0.09 6.41
N HIS A 34 6.34 0.65 7.03
CA HIS A 34 7.71 0.66 6.52
C HIS A 34 8.68 -0.06 7.49
N PRO A 35 9.85 -0.54 7.04
CA PRO A 35 10.86 -1.10 7.94
C PRO A 35 11.91 -0.08 8.44
N VAL A 36 11.93 1.14 7.88
CA VAL A 36 13.05 2.10 8.06
C VAL A 36 12.63 3.47 8.63
N HIS A 37 11.44 3.98 8.26
CA HIS A 37 11.05 5.38 8.54
C HIS A 37 10.22 5.47 9.83
N SER A 38 9.07 4.80 9.84
CA SER A 38 8.42 4.26 11.03
C SER A 38 8.83 2.79 11.13
N ILE A 39 9.18 2.28 12.31
CA ILE A 39 9.38 0.82 12.48
C ILE A 39 8.01 0.19 12.69
N GLY A 40 7.33 -0.13 11.58
CA GLY A 40 5.93 -0.53 11.57
C GLY A 40 5.02 0.50 10.93
N THR A 41 3.75 0.42 11.32
CA THR A 41 2.62 1.13 10.72
C THR A 41 2.35 2.43 11.43
N ASP A 42 2.44 3.56 10.73
CA ASP A 42 2.30 4.91 11.29
C ASP A 42 1.75 5.92 10.27
N TRP A 43 1.49 7.13 10.74
CA TRP A 43 1.22 8.29 9.91
C TRP A 43 2.47 8.75 9.17
N GLY A 44 2.34 8.91 7.86
CA GLY A 44 3.30 9.62 7.01
C GLY A 44 2.65 10.79 6.27
N THR A 45 3.45 11.48 5.46
CA THR A 45 2.92 12.37 4.42
C THR A 45 3.16 11.80 3.03
N ILE A 46 2.36 12.26 2.07
CA ILE A 46 2.61 11.96 0.66
C ILE A 46 3.98 12.50 0.23
N HIS A 47 4.45 13.62 0.78
CA HIS A 47 5.76 14.19 0.46
C HIS A 47 6.90 13.24 0.86
N ASP A 48 6.83 12.63 2.05
CA ASP A 48 7.83 11.64 2.49
C ASP A 48 7.94 10.48 1.49
N PHE A 49 6.81 10.03 0.94
CA PHE A 49 6.75 9.01 -0.10
C PHE A 49 7.18 9.52 -1.50
N LEU A 50 6.93 10.80 -1.85
CA LEU A 50 7.31 11.41 -3.14
C LEU A 50 8.80 11.74 -3.26
N TYR A 51 9.46 11.97 -2.13
CA TYR A 51 10.88 12.33 -2.04
C TYR A 51 11.75 11.21 -1.45
N ASP A 52 11.23 9.98 -1.32
CA ASP A 52 12.08 8.83 -1.01
C ASP A 52 13.00 8.52 -2.22
N ASP A 53 14.31 8.49 -2.00
CA ASP A 53 15.31 8.33 -3.07
C ASP A 53 15.47 6.89 -3.55
N HIS A 54 14.69 5.95 -2.99
CA HIS A 54 14.64 4.56 -3.42
C HIS A 54 13.62 4.31 -4.54
N TYR A 55 12.81 5.30 -4.96
CA TYR A 55 11.75 5.11 -5.94
C TYR A 55 12.04 5.76 -7.29
N ASP A 56 11.64 5.11 -8.38
CA ASP A 56 11.86 5.57 -9.77
C ASP A 56 10.61 6.12 -10.47
N TRP A 57 9.43 5.78 -9.93
CA TRP A 57 8.13 6.34 -10.30
C TRP A 57 7.12 6.00 -9.21
N ILE A 58 6.05 6.79 -9.14
CA ILE A 58 4.96 6.64 -8.19
C ILE A 58 3.62 6.70 -8.93
N THR A 59 2.78 5.69 -8.72
CA THR A 59 1.47 5.57 -9.35
C THR A 59 0.36 5.57 -8.32
N PHE A 60 -0.61 6.46 -8.53
CA PHE A 60 -1.82 6.61 -7.73
C PHE A 60 -2.94 5.75 -8.32
N LEU A 61 -3.45 4.81 -7.53
CA LEU A 61 -4.55 3.93 -7.90
C LEU A 61 -5.83 4.28 -7.14
N ARG A 62 -6.97 4.30 -7.82
CA ARG A 62 -8.31 4.29 -7.20
C ARG A 62 -8.93 2.91 -7.34
N VAL A 63 -9.58 2.42 -6.28
CA VAL A 63 -10.48 1.27 -6.38
C VAL A 63 -11.77 1.71 -7.09
N GLU A 64 -12.11 1.04 -8.18
CA GLU A 64 -13.28 1.30 -9.00
C GLU A 64 -14.55 0.69 -8.39
N ASN A 65 -15.72 1.21 -8.80
CA ASN A 65 -17.03 0.74 -8.32
C ASN A 65 -17.18 0.77 -6.78
N ARG A 66 -16.51 1.75 -6.16
CA ARG A 66 -16.60 2.11 -4.75
C ARG A 66 -16.88 3.60 -4.60
N ASP A 67 -17.88 3.90 -3.77
CA ASP A 67 -18.20 5.26 -3.39
C ASP A 67 -17.18 5.82 -2.38
N ASP A 68 -17.32 7.09 -2.06
CA ASP A 68 -16.40 7.76 -1.15
C ASP A 68 -16.61 7.29 0.31
N GLU A 69 -17.75 6.69 0.66
CA GLU A 69 -17.98 6.07 1.99
C GLU A 69 -17.23 4.74 2.13
N SER A 70 -17.21 3.88 1.10
CA SER A 70 -16.34 2.70 1.02
C SER A 70 -14.89 3.10 1.18
N ALA A 71 -14.46 4.15 0.48
CA ALA A 71 -13.09 4.63 0.54
C ALA A 71 -12.71 5.21 1.92
N GLU A 72 -13.66 5.90 2.59
CA GLU A 72 -13.51 6.34 3.98
C GLU A 72 -13.49 5.18 4.98
N ARG A 73 -14.31 4.14 4.81
CA ARG A 73 -14.23 2.91 5.64
C ARG A 73 -12.89 2.20 5.51
N ALA A 74 -12.39 2.02 4.28
CA ALA A 74 -11.06 1.45 4.05
C ALA A 74 -9.95 2.33 4.66
N GLY A 75 -10.09 3.65 4.60
CA GLY A 75 -9.21 4.59 5.30
C GLY A 75 -9.22 4.39 6.82
N ASN A 76 -10.40 4.40 7.45
CA ASN A 76 -10.55 4.19 8.89
C ASN A 76 -9.97 2.83 9.36
N ASN A 77 -10.10 1.79 8.52
CA ASN A 77 -9.45 0.50 8.78
C ASN A 77 -7.91 0.62 8.77
N ALA A 78 -7.35 1.41 7.85
CA ALA A 78 -5.90 1.70 7.82
C ALA A 78 -5.43 2.42 9.09
N GLU A 79 -6.18 3.43 9.56
CA GLU A 79 -5.87 4.11 10.82
C GLU A 79 -5.89 3.15 12.02
N GLY A 80 -6.79 2.16 12.00
CA GLY A 80 -6.89 1.13 13.03
C GLY A 80 -5.67 0.21 13.15
N PHE A 81 -4.79 0.17 12.14
CA PHE A 81 -3.55 -0.61 12.16
C PHE A 81 -2.32 0.20 12.63
N ILE A 82 -2.47 1.48 12.96
CA ILE A 82 -1.35 2.31 13.44
C ILE A 82 -0.83 1.77 14.78
N GLY A 83 0.48 1.58 14.85
CA GLY A 83 1.17 0.88 15.94
C GLY A 83 1.42 -0.61 15.71
N ALA A 84 0.89 -1.21 14.64
CA ALA A 84 1.30 -2.55 14.22
C ALA A 84 2.77 -2.54 13.78
N SER A 85 3.56 -3.52 14.24
CA SER A 85 4.98 -3.66 13.90
C SER A 85 5.19 -3.98 12.42
N PHE A 86 6.42 -3.84 11.91
CA PHE A 86 6.73 -4.29 10.55
C PHE A 86 7.11 -5.77 10.54
N GLU A 87 6.52 -6.58 9.65
CA GLU A 87 6.95 -7.96 9.38
C GLU A 87 7.31 -8.12 7.90
N TYR A 88 8.58 -8.43 7.62
CA TYR A 88 8.97 -8.85 6.28
C TYR A 88 8.32 -10.20 5.94
N PRO A 89 7.59 -10.35 4.82
CA PRO A 89 7.18 -11.67 4.34
C PRO A 89 8.45 -12.47 4.08
N GLY A 90 8.62 -13.57 4.84
CA GLY A 90 9.91 -14.24 4.98
C GLY A 90 10.41 -14.85 3.67
N TRP A 91 11.59 -14.42 3.23
CA TRP A 91 12.35 -15.11 2.16
C TRP A 91 12.95 -16.46 2.62
N GLY A 92 12.58 -16.95 3.79
CA GLY A 92 13.19 -18.11 4.47
C GLY A 92 12.23 -19.27 4.77
N GLU A 93 11.04 -19.00 5.30
CA GLU A 93 10.14 -20.04 5.81
C GLU A 93 8.68 -19.75 5.39
N PHE A 94 8.02 -20.77 4.84
CA PHE A 94 6.78 -20.66 4.05
C PHE A 94 5.49 -20.56 4.89
N GLU A 95 5.59 -20.26 6.19
CA GLU A 95 4.55 -20.61 7.18
C GLU A 95 3.78 -19.44 7.84
N SER A 96 4.16 -18.16 7.72
CA SER A 96 3.28 -17.05 8.13
C SER A 96 2.28 -16.66 7.02
N THR A 97 1.23 -17.46 6.89
CA THR A 97 0.06 -17.14 6.07
C THR A 97 -0.72 -15.96 6.68
N PHE A 98 -0.43 -14.75 6.18
CA PHE A 98 -0.81 -13.46 6.77
C PHE A 98 -0.14 -13.22 8.12
N SER A 99 0.33 -11.99 8.34
CA SER A 99 0.81 -11.62 9.65
C SER A 99 -0.36 -11.52 10.63
N SER A 100 -0.09 -11.78 11.92
CA SER A 100 -1.01 -11.42 13.00
C SER A 100 -1.42 -9.96 12.88
N ASP A 101 -2.58 -9.56 13.41
CA ASP A 101 -3.06 -8.17 13.29
C ASP A 101 -2.15 -7.11 13.94
N ASN A 102 -1.11 -7.56 14.66
CA ASN A 102 -0.09 -6.73 15.31
C ASN A 102 1.18 -6.52 14.46
N ASN A 103 1.37 -7.19 13.33
CA ASN A 103 2.42 -6.82 12.37
C ASN A 103 1.85 -6.74 10.94
N LEU A 104 2.46 -5.91 10.09
CA LEU A 104 2.07 -5.76 8.68
C LEU A 104 3.31 -5.45 7.84
N TYR A 105 3.22 -5.72 6.54
CA TYR A 105 4.01 -5.02 5.53
C TYR A 105 3.07 -4.15 4.67
N CYS A 106 3.66 -3.23 3.92
CA CYS A 106 2.99 -2.22 3.11
C CYS A 106 1.77 -2.69 2.29
N ALA A 107 1.91 -3.77 1.51
CA ALA A 107 0.80 -4.33 0.74
C ALA A 107 -0.24 -5.08 1.59
N GLU A 108 0.14 -5.63 2.75
CA GLU A 108 -0.81 -6.24 3.68
C GLU A 108 -1.66 -5.19 4.36
N LEU A 109 -1.08 -4.04 4.74
CA LEU A 109 -1.83 -2.89 5.26
C LEU A 109 -2.94 -2.47 4.28
N VAL A 110 -2.59 -2.21 3.02
CA VAL A 110 -3.56 -1.82 1.98
C VAL A 110 -4.62 -2.91 1.79
N TYR A 111 -4.20 -4.18 1.71
CA TYR A 111 -5.13 -5.30 1.54
C TYR A 111 -6.08 -5.48 2.73
N LYS A 112 -5.56 -5.54 3.96
CA LYS A 112 -6.36 -5.70 5.19
C LYS A 112 -7.35 -4.53 5.33
N SER A 113 -6.95 -3.31 4.97
CA SER A 113 -7.83 -2.14 4.96
C SER A 113 -9.06 -2.31 4.05
N TRP A 114 -8.86 -2.80 2.82
CA TRP A 114 -9.93 -2.99 1.84
C TRP A 114 -10.73 -4.29 2.03
N ILE A 115 -10.11 -5.41 2.42
CA ILE A 115 -10.87 -6.65 2.69
C ILE A 115 -11.77 -6.49 3.93
N SER A 116 -11.35 -5.70 4.91
CA SER A 116 -12.17 -5.34 6.10
C SER A 116 -13.34 -4.42 5.75
N GLU A 117 -13.28 -3.72 4.62
CA GLU A 117 -14.43 -3.00 4.03
C GLU A 117 -15.37 -3.92 3.24
N GLY A 118 -14.91 -5.12 2.86
CA GLY A 118 -15.63 -6.08 2.02
C GLY A 118 -15.10 -6.15 0.57
N THR A 119 -13.91 -5.60 0.30
CA THR A 119 -13.33 -5.50 -1.04
C THR A 119 -12.04 -6.31 -1.15
N ASP A 120 -12.11 -7.47 -1.78
CA ASP A 120 -10.94 -8.31 -2.07
C ASP A 120 -10.18 -7.78 -3.29
N LEU A 121 -9.02 -7.15 -3.06
CA LEU A 121 -8.16 -6.63 -4.12
C LEU A 121 -7.36 -7.72 -4.85
N ARG A 122 -7.40 -8.99 -4.41
CA ARG A 122 -6.65 -10.08 -5.05
C ARG A 122 -7.28 -10.40 -6.40
N LEU A 123 -6.47 -10.28 -7.45
CA LEU A 123 -6.86 -10.46 -8.84
C LEU A 123 -7.58 -11.78 -9.13
N PHE A 124 -7.06 -12.87 -8.56
CA PHE A 124 -7.60 -14.22 -8.64
C PHE A 124 -7.10 -14.97 -7.40
N GLY A 125 -8.01 -15.51 -6.58
CA GLY A 125 -7.62 -16.31 -5.42
C GLY A 125 -6.75 -17.50 -5.84
N GLU A 126 -5.53 -17.56 -5.31
CA GLU A 126 -4.52 -18.66 -5.40
C GLU A 126 -4.03 -19.09 -6.81
N ILE A 127 -4.79 -18.87 -7.88
CA ILE A 127 -4.51 -19.46 -9.21
C ILE A 127 -3.29 -18.81 -9.91
N TYR A 128 -3.00 -17.54 -9.64
CA TYR A 128 -1.93 -16.78 -10.34
C TYR A 128 -0.87 -16.13 -9.44
N SER A 129 -1.03 -16.19 -8.10
CA SER A 129 0.06 -15.84 -7.17
C SER A 129 0.56 -17.13 -6.50
N PRO A 130 1.81 -17.55 -6.73
CA PRO A 130 2.38 -18.73 -6.07
C PRO A 130 2.80 -18.45 -4.61
N PHE A 131 2.34 -17.32 -4.04
CA PHE A 131 2.70 -16.83 -2.72
C PHE A 131 1.43 -16.71 -1.86
N PRO A 132 1.46 -17.12 -0.58
CA PRO A 132 0.34 -16.96 0.34
C PRO A 132 0.14 -15.49 0.80
N TRP A 133 1.06 -14.60 0.44
CA TRP A 133 1.06 -13.18 0.75
C TRP A 133 0.71 -12.32 -0.47
N ILE A 134 0.23 -11.09 -0.22
CA ILE A 134 -0.02 -10.10 -1.28
C ILE A 134 1.23 -9.25 -1.52
N ARG A 135 1.44 -8.77 -2.76
CA ARG A 135 2.54 -7.84 -3.09
C ARG A 135 1.97 -6.52 -3.59
N PRO A 136 2.73 -5.41 -3.55
CA PRO A 136 2.31 -4.14 -4.15
C PRO A 136 1.92 -4.30 -5.63
N ASN A 137 2.61 -5.18 -6.35
CA ASN A 137 2.29 -5.51 -7.73
C ASN A 137 0.90 -6.15 -7.90
N ASP A 138 0.47 -7.00 -6.97
CA ASP A 138 -0.83 -7.69 -7.04
C ASP A 138 -2.00 -6.70 -6.83
N ILE A 139 -1.76 -5.63 -6.07
CA ILE A 139 -2.67 -4.49 -5.94
C ILE A 139 -2.68 -3.69 -7.24
N TYR A 140 -1.50 -3.38 -7.82
CA TYR A 140 -1.40 -2.60 -9.06
C TYR A 140 -2.09 -3.25 -10.26
N VAL A 141 -1.90 -4.55 -10.46
CA VAL A 141 -2.56 -5.26 -11.57
C VAL A 141 -4.04 -5.58 -11.28
N SER A 142 -4.56 -5.28 -10.08
CA SER A 142 -5.92 -5.62 -9.69
C SER A 142 -6.96 -5.04 -10.64
N PHE A 143 -7.85 -5.89 -11.16
CA PHE A 143 -8.94 -5.47 -12.07
C PHE A 143 -9.95 -4.53 -11.40
N LEU A 144 -9.91 -4.43 -10.07
CA LEU A 144 -10.67 -3.45 -9.29
C LEU A 144 -9.97 -2.10 -9.17
N THR A 145 -8.76 -1.92 -9.70
CA THR A 145 -8.00 -0.66 -9.58
C THR A 145 -7.80 0.02 -10.93
N ARG A 146 -7.84 1.34 -10.92
CA ARG A 146 -7.51 2.19 -12.06
C ARG A 146 -6.43 3.21 -11.70
N VAL A 147 -5.43 3.31 -12.57
CA VAL A 147 -4.42 4.38 -12.55
C VAL A 147 -5.11 5.73 -12.71
N LEU A 148 -4.94 6.61 -11.72
CA LEU A 148 -5.35 8.01 -11.81
C LEU A 148 -4.25 8.90 -12.36
N LYS A 149 -3.01 8.64 -11.92
CA LYS A 149 -1.83 9.45 -12.25
C LYS A 149 -0.57 8.63 -11.99
N GLU A 150 0.40 8.79 -12.87
CA GLU A 150 1.78 8.37 -12.65
C GLU A 150 2.65 9.63 -12.60
N ILE A 151 3.65 9.63 -11.74
CA ILE A 151 4.64 10.70 -11.64
C ILE A 151 6.04 10.11 -11.52
N ALA A 152 7.01 10.75 -12.15
CA ALA A 152 8.40 10.57 -11.77
C ALA A 152 8.60 11.13 -10.34
N PRO A 153 9.49 10.54 -9.53
CA PRO A 153 9.87 11.09 -8.25
C PRO A 153 10.49 12.46 -8.47
N MET A 154 10.26 13.37 -7.54
CA MET A 154 10.84 14.70 -7.66
C MET A 154 12.32 14.61 -7.29
N PRO A 155 13.26 15.02 -8.18
CA PRO A 155 14.68 14.93 -7.86
C PRO A 155 14.97 15.75 -6.60
N HIS A 156 15.82 15.21 -5.73
CA HIS A 156 16.28 15.88 -4.51
C HIS A 156 17.12 17.14 -4.81
N SER A 157 16.49 18.21 -5.27
CA SER A 157 16.93 19.57 -4.95
C SER A 157 16.44 19.89 -3.53
N ARG A 158 17.11 19.32 -2.53
CA ARG A 158 16.97 19.80 -1.15
C ARG A 158 17.38 21.29 -1.14
N PRO A 159 16.58 22.21 -0.59
CA PRO A 159 17.03 23.58 -0.31
C PRO A 159 18.12 23.60 0.77
#